data_AF-D6KC25-F1
#
_entry.id   AF-D6KC25-F1
#
_cell.length_a   1.000
_cell.length_b   1.000
_cell.length_c   1.000
_cell.angle_alpha   90.00
_cell.angle_beta   90.00
_cell.angle_gamma   90.00
#
_symmetry.space_group_name_H-M   'P 1'
#
loop_
_entity.id
_entity.type
_entity.pdbx_description
1 polymer ?
#
loop_
_entity_poly.entity_id
_entity_poly.type
_entity_poly.pdbx_seq_one_letter_code
_entity_poly.pdbx_strand_id
1 'polypeptide(L)'
;MSAQFGGRTGRQGKLSQWLRGRRPKEAAGDDGRQALLLAAAAAGLPLAPAAHPGTGYGCSCDRVGCPTPARHPVSFAWQTQSTTDRGQIERWARHQPQANFITATGMVHDVLDVPLEAGQ
;
A
#
# COMPACT_ATOMS: atom_id res chain seq x y z
N MET A 1 -47.21 -30.64 21.65
CA MET A 1 -45.87 -31.07 22.11
C MET A 1 -44.96 -31.13 20.90
N SER A 2 -44.00 -30.22 20.86
CA SER A 2 -43.09 -29.95 19.73
C SER A 2 -42.05 -31.06 19.59
N ALA A 3 -41.86 -31.60 18.39
CA ALA A 3 -40.74 -32.48 18.07
C ALA A 3 -39.60 -31.69 17.42
N GLN A 4 -38.39 -31.97 17.89
CA GLN A 4 -37.13 -31.24 17.68
C GLN A 4 -36.63 -31.33 16.25
N PHE A 5 -36.15 -30.20 15.71
CA PHE A 5 -35.31 -30.17 14.51
C PHE A 5 -33.84 -30.26 14.91
N GLY A 6 -33.17 -31.31 14.43
CA GLY A 6 -31.74 -31.49 14.57
C GLY A 6 -30.93 -30.63 13.59
N GLY A 7 -29.79 -30.15 14.10
CA GLY A 7 -28.53 -30.05 13.37
C GLY A 7 -28.30 -28.83 12.47
N ARG A 8 -27.23 -28.07 12.78
CA ARG A 8 -26.04 -27.84 11.91
C ARG A 8 -25.17 -26.72 12.50
N THR A 9 -24.26 -27.10 13.40
CA THR A 9 -23.08 -26.30 13.75
C THR A 9 -22.08 -26.38 12.60
N GLY A 10 -21.96 -25.34 11.77
CA GLY A 10 -21.04 -25.42 10.63
C GLY A 10 -20.76 -24.13 9.85
N ARG A 11 -21.11 -22.95 10.37
CA ARG A 11 -20.92 -21.67 9.64
C ARG A 11 -19.81 -20.77 10.18
N GLN A 12 -19.15 -21.10 11.28
CA GLN A 12 -18.11 -20.24 11.90
C GLN A 12 -16.68 -20.43 11.36
N GLY A 13 -16.41 -21.42 10.49
CA GLY A 13 -15.04 -21.73 10.05
C GLY A 13 -14.49 -20.84 8.92
N LYS A 14 -15.35 -20.32 8.03
CA LYS A 14 -14.89 -19.70 6.76
C LYS A 14 -14.55 -18.21 6.89
N LEU A 15 -15.21 -17.48 7.78
CA LEU A 15 -14.94 -16.06 8.04
C LEU A 15 -13.59 -15.83 8.73
N SER A 16 -13.20 -16.70 9.67
CA SER A 16 -11.93 -16.59 10.40
C SER A 16 -10.70 -17.01 9.58
N GLN A 17 -10.90 -17.73 8.47
CA GLN A 17 -9.83 -18.11 7.56
C GLN A 17 -9.52 -16.98 6.57
N TRP A 18 -10.52 -16.22 6.12
CA TRP A 18 -10.32 -15.02 5.30
C TRP A 18 -9.57 -13.92 6.05
N LEU A 19 -9.85 -13.75 7.35
CA LEU A 19 -9.14 -12.82 8.24
C LEU A 19 -7.67 -13.19 8.52
N ARG A 20 -7.26 -14.45 8.28
CA ARG A 20 -5.89 -14.93 8.51
C ARG A 20 -5.03 -15.03 7.23
N GLY A 21 -5.61 -14.77 6.06
CA GLY A 21 -5.02 -15.15 4.77
C GLY A 21 -3.93 -14.22 4.21
N ARG A 22 -3.76 -13.01 4.75
CA ARG A 22 -2.70 -12.09 4.30
C ARG A 22 -1.64 -11.97 5.37
N ARG A 23 -0.77 -12.98 5.46
CA ARG A 23 0.52 -12.82 6.14
C ARG A 23 1.25 -11.67 5.44
N PRO A 24 1.60 -10.57 6.13
CA PRO A 24 2.45 -9.55 5.53
C PRO A 24 3.71 -10.25 5.05
N LYS A 25 4.02 -10.14 3.76
CA LYS A 25 5.35 -10.51 3.26
C LYS A 25 6.34 -9.72 4.10
N GLU A 26 7.31 -10.40 4.70
CA GLU A 26 8.34 -9.75 5.50
C GLU A 26 8.87 -8.55 4.71
N ALA A 27 8.82 -7.37 5.34
CA ALA A 27 9.29 -6.16 4.72
C ALA A 27 10.77 -6.39 4.37
N ALA A 28 11.13 -6.18 3.12
CA ALA A 28 12.53 -6.11 2.74
C ALA A 28 13.23 -5.14 3.71
N GLY A 29 14.42 -5.52 4.19
CA GLY A 29 15.21 -4.69 5.10
C GLY A 29 15.32 -3.24 4.59
N ASP A 30 15.51 -2.31 5.53
CA ASP A 30 15.57 -0.86 5.28
C ASP A 30 16.55 -0.48 4.15
N ASP A 31 17.63 -1.26 4.03
CA ASP A 31 18.67 -1.21 3.02
C ASP A 31 18.18 -1.49 1.59
N GLY A 32 17.20 -2.38 1.41
CA GLY A 32 16.62 -2.69 0.09
C GLY A 32 15.63 -1.64 -0.40
N ARG A 33 14.87 -1.03 0.52
CA ARG A 33 13.81 -0.08 0.17
C ARG A 33 14.34 1.20 -0.44
N GLN A 34 15.34 1.83 0.19
CA GLN A 34 15.92 3.06 -0.35
C GLN A 34 16.53 2.81 -1.74
N ALA A 35 17.18 1.67 -1.95
CA ALA A 35 17.73 1.29 -3.25
C ALA A 35 16.64 1.21 -4.33
N LEU A 36 15.47 0.63 -4.03
CA LEU A 36 14.34 0.57 -4.96
C LEU A 36 13.78 1.95 -5.32
N LEU A 37 13.67 2.86 -4.33
CA LEU A 37 13.21 4.23 -4.58
C LEU A 37 14.19 4.99 -5.49
N LEU A 38 15.48 4.84 -5.24
CA LEU A 38 16.52 5.46 -6.05
C LEU A 38 16.56 4.85 -7.46
N ALA A 39 16.33 3.55 -7.61
CA ALA A 39 16.23 2.90 -8.91
C ALA A 39 15.02 3.41 -9.71
N ALA A 40 13.85 3.58 -9.08
CA ALA A 40 12.68 4.15 -9.72
C ALA A 40 12.91 5.60 -10.18
N ALA A 41 13.54 6.42 -9.33
CA ALA A 41 13.90 7.79 -9.70
C ALA A 41 14.94 7.86 -10.83
N ALA A 42 15.93 6.96 -10.82
CA ALA A 42 16.90 6.82 -11.90
C ALA A 42 16.26 6.37 -13.22
N ALA A 43 15.16 5.61 -13.16
CA ALA A 43 14.33 5.26 -14.31
C ALA A 43 13.41 6.41 -14.77
N GLY A 44 13.51 7.60 -14.15
CA GLY A 44 12.72 8.77 -14.52
C GLY A 44 11.31 8.81 -13.92
N LEU A 45 11.00 7.92 -12.96
CA LEU A 45 9.70 7.90 -12.30
C LEU A 45 9.71 8.89 -11.13
N PRO A 46 8.98 10.03 -11.21
CA PRO A 46 8.98 11.01 -10.14
C PRO A 46 8.21 10.45 -8.95
N LEU A 47 8.76 10.57 -7.74
CA LEU A 47 8.20 9.98 -6.53
C LEU A 47 7.68 11.05 -5.57
N ALA A 48 6.62 10.70 -4.84
CA ALA A 48 6.13 11.46 -3.68
C ALA A 48 5.77 10.51 -2.52
N PRO A 49 5.87 10.94 -1.25
CA PRO A 49 5.43 10.13 -0.12
C PRO A 49 3.92 9.88 -0.12
N ALA A 50 3.54 8.69 0.31
CA ALA A 50 2.17 8.24 0.43
C ALA A 50 1.90 7.64 1.81
N ALA A 51 0.62 7.60 2.16
CA ALA A 51 0.15 6.98 3.39
C ALA A 51 0.57 5.51 3.44
N HIS A 52 0.81 5.03 4.65
CA HIS A 52 1.21 3.66 4.93
C HIS A 52 0.21 2.99 5.88
N PRO A 53 0.28 1.67 6.07
CA PRO A 53 -0.56 1.00 7.06
C PRO A 53 -0.29 1.59 8.44
N GLY A 54 -1.36 2.05 9.11
CA GLY A 54 -1.30 2.56 10.47
C GLY A 54 -1.31 1.43 11.50
N THR A 55 -1.48 1.77 12.77
CA THR A 55 -1.66 0.78 13.82
C THR A 55 -2.98 0.02 13.64
N GLY A 56 -2.97 -1.28 13.92
CA GLY A 56 -4.13 -2.15 13.72
C GLY A 56 -4.52 -2.28 12.25
N TYR A 57 -5.81 -2.10 11.95
CA TYR A 57 -6.35 -2.13 10.58
C TYR A 57 -6.54 -0.72 9.98
N GLY A 58 -5.81 0.27 10.50
CA GLY A 58 -5.95 1.69 10.15
C GLY A 58 -5.05 2.18 9.01
N CYS A 59 -5.28 3.42 8.59
CA CYS A 59 -4.41 4.17 7.66
C CYS A 59 -3.59 5.19 8.46
N SER A 60 -2.34 5.43 8.07
CA SER A 60 -1.47 6.44 8.72
C SER A 60 -1.95 7.90 8.58
N CYS A 61 -3.10 8.13 7.94
CA CYS A 61 -3.73 9.45 7.85
C CYS A 61 -4.77 9.70 8.95
N ASP A 62 -5.01 8.71 9.81
CA ASP A 62 -5.94 8.73 10.95
C ASP A 62 -7.40 9.08 10.59
N ARG A 63 -7.73 9.09 9.29
CA ARG A 63 -9.10 9.30 8.82
C ARG A 63 -9.94 8.04 9.06
N VAL A 64 -10.93 8.17 9.93
CA VAL A 64 -12.00 7.18 10.09
C VAL A 64 -12.69 6.96 8.73
N GLY A 65 -12.74 5.71 8.27
CA GLY A 65 -13.33 5.37 6.97
C GLY A 65 -12.50 5.83 5.76
N CYS A 66 -11.17 5.83 5.86
CA CYS A 66 -10.29 6.10 4.72
C CYS A 66 -10.69 5.22 3.51
N PRO A 67 -11.00 5.81 2.34
CA PRO A 67 -11.48 5.05 1.18
C PRO A 67 -10.38 4.26 0.48
N THR A 68 -9.12 4.69 0.64
CA THR A 68 -7.93 4.07 0.03
C THR A 68 -6.81 3.89 1.05
N PRO A 69 -7.00 3.05 2.08
CA PRO A 69 -6.03 2.88 3.16
C PRO A 69 -4.63 2.57 2.63
N ALA A 70 -3.64 3.31 3.11
CA ALA A 70 -2.23 3.17 2.77
C ALA A 70 -1.86 3.32 1.28
N ARG A 71 -2.71 3.97 0.47
CA ARG A 71 -2.47 4.13 -0.99
C ARG A 71 -2.53 5.57 -1.49
N HIS A 72 -3.02 6.49 -0.67
CA HIS A 72 -3.16 7.88 -1.08
C HIS A 72 -1.91 8.72 -0.77
N PRO A 73 -1.65 9.80 -1.52
CA PRO A 73 -0.62 10.77 -1.18
C PRO A 73 -0.82 11.38 0.22
N VAL A 74 0.27 11.76 0.89
CA VAL A 74 0.19 12.45 2.19
C VAL A 74 -0.11 13.94 2.07
N SER A 75 0.28 14.55 0.96
CA SER A 75 0.15 15.98 0.68
C SER A 75 -0.89 16.22 -0.41
N PHE A 76 -1.72 17.25 -0.28
CA PHE A 76 -2.60 17.69 -1.37
C PHE A 76 -1.82 18.26 -2.56
N ALA A 77 -0.60 18.74 -2.35
CA ALA A 77 0.29 19.26 -3.38
C ALA A 77 1.25 18.18 -3.93
N TRP A 78 0.97 16.90 -3.72
CA TRP A 78 1.90 15.82 -4.05
C TRP A 78 2.32 15.81 -5.53
N GLN A 79 1.44 16.22 -6.45
CA GLN A 79 1.74 16.22 -7.88
C GLN A 79 2.91 17.15 -8.21
N THR A 80 2.91 18.36 -7.64
CA THR A 80 3.99 19.34 -7.85
C THR A 80 5.22 19.06 -6.98
N GLN A 81 5.07 18.27 -5.92
CA GLN A 81 6.16 17.82 -5.05
C GLN A 81 6.83 16.53 -5.53
N SER A 82 6.22 15.82 -6.49
CA SER A 82 6.76 14.58 -7.04
C SER A 82 8.08 14.84 -7.75
N THR A 83 9.12 14.09 -7.41
CA THR A 83 10.50 14.41 -7.83
C THR A 83 11.33 13.16 -8.12
N THR A 84 12.33 13.31 -8.98
CA THR A 84 13.42 12.32 -9.15
C THR A 84 14.69 12.74 -8.40
N ASP A 85 14.66 13.85 -7.64
CA ASP A 85 15.82 14.32 -6.89
C ASP A 85 16.24 13.31 -5.81
N ARG A 86 17.45 12.76 -5.99
CA ARG A 86 18.05 11.79 -5.09
C ARG A 86 18.09 12.30 -3.65
N GLY A 87 18.52 13.54 -3.44
CA GLY A 87 18.68 14.11 -2.10
C GLY A 87 17.36 14.18 -1.35
N GLN A 88 16.27 14.56 -2.03
CA GLN A 88 14.93 14.61 -1.47
C GLN A 88 14.38 13.23 -1.15
N ILE A 89 14.56 12.26 -2.05
CA ILE A 89 14.12 10.88 -1.83
C ILE A 89 14.84 10.26 -0.63
N GLU A 90 16.16 10.41 -0.54
CA GLU A 90 16.93 9.91 0.61
C GLU A 90 16.50 10.61 1.92
N ARG A 91 16.21 11.92 1.89
CA ARG A 91 15.65 12.62 3.06
C ARG A 91 14.31 12.03 3.47
N TRP A 92 13.40 11.77 2.53
CA TRP A 92 12.12 11.14 2.85
C TRP A 92 12.29 9.72 3.39
N ALA A 93 13.12 8.90 2.76
CA ALA A 93 13.38 7.53 3.21
C ALA A 93 13.88 7.49 4.66
N ARG A 94 14.84 8.36 5.01
CA ARG A 94 15.40 8.45 6.37
C ARG A 94 14.40 8.93 7.42
N HIS A 95 13.61 9.96 7.11
CA HIS A 95 12.73 10.59 8.11
C HIS A 95 11.32 9.98 8.15
N GLN A 96 10.95 9.21 7.14
CA GLN A 96 9.65 8.55 7.02
C GLN A 96 9.83 7.07 6.61
N PRO A 97 10.48 6.25 7.44
CA PRO A 97 10.84 4.87 7.10
C PRO A 97 9.62 3.97 6.81
N GLN A 98 8.44 4.33 7.33
CA GLN A 98 7.21 3.58 7.08
C GLN A 98 6.42 4.06 5.87
N ALA A 99 6.63 5.29 5.37
CA ALA A 99 5.80 5.87 4.31
C ALA A 99 5.76 4.99 3.07
N ASN A 100 4.63 4.85 2.39
CA ASN A 100 4.67 4.32 1.04
C ASN A 100 5.17 5.42 0.08
N PHE A 101 5.39 5.06 -1.17
CA PHE A 101 5.66 6.02 -2.23
C PHE A 101 4.73 5.79 -3.41
N ILE A 102 4.37 6.88 -4.07
CA ILE A 102 3.59 6.90 -5.31
C ILE A 102 4.40 7.61 -6.38
N THR A 103 4.01 7.39 -7.64
CA THR A 103 4.60 8.09 -8.77
C THR A 103 3.52 8.83 -9.56
N ALA A 104 3.85 10.02 -10.04
CA ALA A 104 2.94 10.82 -10.85
C ALA A 104 2.91 10.32 -12.30
N THR A 105 1.78 9.73 -12.70
CA THR A 105 1.52 9.23 -14.06
C THR A 105 0.95 10.32 -14.97
N GLY A 106 0.86 10.07 -16.28
CA GLY A 106 0.24 10.98 -17.25
C GLY A 106 1.11 12.16 -17.69
N MET A 107 2.38 12.20 -17.25
CA MET A 107 3.35 13.22 -17.65
C MET A 107 4.57 12.60 -18.31
N VAL A 108 5.29 11.74 -17.59
CA VAL A 108 6.53 11.09 -18.06
C VAL A 108 6.37 9.59 -18.30
N HIS A 109 5.37 8.98 -17.68
CA HIS A 109 5.02 7.58 -17.85
C HIS A 109 3.54 7.38 -17.57
N ASP A 110 3.00 6.28 -18.08
CA ASP A 110 1.65 5.82 -17.82
C ASP A 110 1.68 4.44 -17.16
N VAL A 111 0.60 4.10 -16.45
CA VAL A 111 0.43 2.81 -15.80
C VAL A 111 -0.84 2.16 -16.32
N LEU A 112 -0.70 0.93 -16.84
CA LEU A 112 -1.81 0.08 -17.22
C LEU A 112 -1.97 -0.98 -16.15
N ASP A 113 -3.04 -0.87 -15.35
CA ASP A 113 -3.43 -1.94 -14.43
C ASP A 113 -4.27 -2.95 -15.22
N VAL A 114 -3.69 -4.12 -15.45
CA VAL A 114 -4.29 -5.18 -16.27
C VAL A 114 -4.50 -6.44 -15.45
N PRO A 115 -5.52 -7.27 -15.77
CA PRO A 115 -5.63 -8.61 -15.20
C PRO A 115 -4.36 -9.41 -15.44
N LEU A 116 -4.08 -10.37 -14.56
CA LEU A 116 -2.87 -11.20 -14.66
C LEU A 116 -2.77 -11.89 -16.02
N GLU A 117 -3.90 -12.37 -16.54
CA GLU A 117 -3.98 -13.09 -17.81
C GLU A 117 -3.55 -12.23 -19.01
N ALA A 118 -3.64 -10.90 -18.91
CA ALA A 118 -3.22 -9.99 -19.97
C ALA A 118 -1.70 -9.66 -19.93
N GLY A 119 -1.00 -10.03 -18.86
CA GLY A 119 0.44 -9.77 -18.67
C GLY A 119 1.34 -11.01 -18.75
N GLN A 120 0.78 -12.17 -19.08
CA GLN A 120 1.50 -13.43 -19.33
C GLN A 120 1.85 -13.57 -20.81
#